data_AF-A0A9E1IP19-F1
#
_entry.id   AF-A0A9E1IP19-F1
#
_cell.length_a   1.000
_cell.length_b   1.000
_cell.length_c   1.000
_cell.angle_alpha   90.00
_cell.angle_beta   90.00
_cell.angle_gamma   90.00
#
_symmetry.space_group_name_H-M   'P 1'
#
loop_
_entity.id
_entity.type
_entity.pdbx_description
1 polymer ?
#
loop_
_entity_poly.entity_id
_entity_poly.type
_entity_poly.pdbx_seq_one_letter_code
_entity_poly.pdbx_strand_id
1 'polypeptide(L)'
;MLKKTLLLLSTLLLLTLVGTTVQYWDNLTPDQESETQRLLFSDQEFYQPLQSIDEPIHPIPHLKKLSPALQQRVDLGRKLFNDPRLSGSGEISCSTCHNLAIGGHDPRGTSLGITQTPLRRNSPTIFNATFNAMQFWDGRTKDLFEQAAHPILNPQEMGGSGKQSLNTSVLTATWSRYSPSTLKGSRQPTFKMLSPCLSVP
;
A
#
# COMPACT_ATOMS: atom_id res chain seq x y z
N MET A 1 22.32 12.07 -52.19
CA MET A 1 22.88 12.58 -50.91
C MET A 1 21.78 12.82 -49.88
N LEU A 2 20.66 13.48 -50.24
CA LEU A 2 19.54 13.82 -49.34
C LEU A 2 18.95 12.67 -48.51
N LYS A 3 18.73 11.47 -49.09
CA LYS A 3 18.17 10.31 -48.36
C LYS A 3 19.06 9.80 -47.22
N LYS A 4 20.39 9.86 -47.38
CA LYS A 4 21.35 9.43 -46.34
C LYS A 4 21.37 10.45 -45.19
N THR A 5 21.29 11.73 -45.51
CA THR A 5 21.20 12.82 -44.52
C THR A 5 19.90 12.74 -43.72
N LEU A 6 18.77 12.43 -44.37
CA LEU A 6 17.48 12.26 -43.69
C LEU A 6 17.47 11.06 -42.73
N LEU A 7 18.10 9.94 -43.16
CA LEU A 7 18.22 8.74 -42.32
C LEU A 7 19.10 8.98 -41.09
N LEU A 8 20.20 9.73 -41.26
CA LEU A 8 21.11 10.07 -40.15
C LEU A 8 20.44 11.03 -39.16
N LEU A 9 19.65 11.99 -39.65
CA LEU A 9 18.93 12.92 -38.77
C LEU A 9 17.80 12.22 -38.01
N SER A 10 17.08 11.28 -38.64
CA SER A 10 16.02 10.54 -37.97
C SER A 10 16.56 9.56 -36.93
N THR A 11 17.70 8.91 -37.19
CA THR A 11 18.34 8.04 -36.19
C THR A 11 18.92 8.84 -35.03
N LEU A 12 19.52 10.01 -35.29
CA LEU A 12 20.02 10.90 -34.23
C LEU A 12 18.87 11.41 -33.35
N LEU A 13 17.75 11.79 -33.97
CA LEU A 13 16.54 12.21 -33.26
C LEU A 13 15.93 11.06 -32.43
N LEU A 14 15.90 9.84 -32.98
CA LEU A 14 15.44 8.68 -32.21
C LEU A 14 16.34 8.39 -31.02
N LEU A 15 17.67 8.46 -31.20
CA LEU A 15 18.64 8.23 -30.14
C LEU A 15 18.55 9.28 -29.02
N THR A 16 18.29 10.54 -29.36
CA THR A 16 18.08 11.59 -28.35
C THR A 16 16.73 11.46 -27.64
N LEU A 17 15.65 11.07 -28.32
CA LEU A 17 14.37 10.76 -27.69
C LEU A 17 14.45 9.54 -26.76
N VAL A 18 15.13 8.48 -27.18
CA VAL A 18 15.37 7.30 -26.33
C VAL A 18 16.28 7.66 -25.15
N GLY A 19 17.34 8.44 -25.37
CA GLY A 19 18.24 8.87 -24.31
C GLY A 19 17.57 9.75 -23.25
N THR A 20 16.76 10.73 -23.66
CA THR A 20 16.04 11.63 -22.73
C THR A 20 14.94 10.90 -21.97
N THR A 21 14.25 9.94 -22.60
CA THR A 21 13.28 9.11 -21.89
C THR A 21 13.96 8.20 -20.87
N VAL A 22 15.06 7.52 -21.21
CA VAL A 22 15.84 6.70 -20.26
C VAL A 22 16.35 7.56 -19.09
N GLN A 23 16.95 8.72 -19.35
CA GLN A 23 17.41 9.63 -18.29
C GLN A 23 16.27 10.17 -17.42
N TYR A 24 15.09 10.43 -18.00
CA TYR A 24 13.91 10.85 -17.23
C TYR A 24 13.44 9.75 -16.26
N TRP A 25 13.47 8.48 -16.69
CA TRP A 25 13.11 7.35 -15.85
C TRP A 25 14.19 7.01 -14.81
N ASP A 26 15.48 7.17 -15.14
CA ASP A 26 16.58 6.96 -14.19
C ASP A 26 16.67 8.06 -13.13
N ASN A 27 16.15 9.26 -13.42
CA ASN A 27 16.10 10.39 -12.49
C ASN A 27 14.88 10.39 -11.55
N LEU A 28 13.91 9.48 -11.73
CA LEU A 28 12.86 9.24 -10.73
C LEU A 28 13.45 8.36 -9.62
N THR A 29 13.91 9.01 -8.56
CA THR A 29 14.50 8.31 -7.44
C THR A 29 13.41 7.57 -6.65
N PRO A 30 13.69 6.36 -6.10
CA PRO A 30 12.70 5.53 -5.39
C PRO A 30 12.00 6.20 -4.19
N ASP A 31 12.57 7.29 -3.67
CA ASP A 31 12.04 8.15 -2.61
C ASP A 31 10.95 9.11 -3.12
N GLN A 32 11.10 9.73 -4.29
CA GLN A 32 10.08 10.64 -4.83
C GLN A 32 8.77 9.94 -5.23
N GLU A 33 8.87 8.72 -5.79
CA GLU A 33 7.69 7.90 -6.08
C GLU A 33 6.95 7.49 -4.79
N SER A 34 7.71 7.17 -3.73
CA SER A 34 7.14 6.79 -2.43
C SER A 34 6.43 7.94 -1.71
N GLU A 35 6.94 9.17 -1.86
CA GLU A 35 6.33 10.35 -1.24
C GLU A 35 5.07 10.80 -1.99
N THR A 36 5.09 10.74 -3.33
CA THR A 36 3.91 10.99 -4.14
C THR A 36 2.81 9.96 -3.85
N GLN A 37 3.17 8.68 -3.70
CA GLN A 37 2.26 7.64 -3.24
C GLN A 37 1.73 7.98 -1.83
N ARG A 38 2.58 8.27 -0.84
CA ARG A 38 2.12 8.68 0.50
C ARG A 38 1.13 9.84 0.48
N LEU A 39 1.37 10.87 -0.32
CA LEU A 39 0.47 12.02 -0.44
C LEU A 39 -0.88 11.63 -1.07
N LEU A 40 -0.87 10.76 -2.09
CA LEU A 40 -2.07 10.18 -2.67
C LEU A 40 -2.87 9.35 -1.66
N PHE A 41 -2.25 8.85 -0.59
CA PHE A 41 -2.91 8.06 0.45
C PHE A 41 -2.90 8.76 1.81
N SER A 42 -2.77 10.08 1.81
CA SER A 42 -2.84 10.88 3.03
C SER A 42 -4.29 11.00 3.51
N ASP A 43 -4.46 11.11 4.83
CA ASP A 43 -5.74 11.37 5.50
C ASP A 43 -6.49 12.58 4.91
N GLN A 44 -5.75 13.50 4.29
CA GLN A 44 -6.28 14.73 3.71
C GLN A 44 -7.28 14.46 2.57
N GLU A 45 -7.19 13.32 1.88
CA GLU A 45 -8.15 12.93 0.84
C GLU A 45 -9.47 12.39 1.44
N PHE A 46 -9.40 11.75 2.62
CA PHE A 46 -10.53 11.08 3.26
C PHE A 46 -11.29 11.95 4.27
N TYR A 47 -10.58 12.83 4.99
CA TYR A 47 -11.14 13.55 6.13
C TYR A 47 -11.30 15.04 5.84
N GLN A 48 -12.38 15.62 6.37
CA GLN A 48 -12.54 17.07 6.41
C GLN A 48 -11.42 17.69 7.26
N PRO A 49 -10.89 18.85 6.88
CA PRO A 49 -9.93 19.57 7.72
C PRO A 49 -10.52 19.76 9.12
N LEU A 50 -9.72 19.48 10.14
CA LEU A 50 -10.08 19.87 11.50
C LEU A 50 -10.26 21.38 11.52
N GLN A 51 -11.36 21.84 12.13
CA GLN A 51 -11.46 23.25 12.47
C GLN A 51 -10.33 23.57 13.45
N SER A 52 -9.70 24.73 13.27
CA SER A 52 -8.67 25.20 14.19
C SER A 52 -9.33 25.55 15.53
N ILE A 53 -9.42 24.56 16.40
CA ILE A 53 -9.69 24.73 17.82
C ILE A 53 -8.34 24.68 18.52
N ASP A 54 -8.04 25.67 19.36
CA ASP A 54 -6.76 25.78 20.08
C ASP A 54 -6.78 24.87 21.32
N GLU A 55 -6.94 23.56 21.11
CA GLU A 55 -6.99 22.56 22.18
C GLU A 55 -6.15 21.32 21.85
N PRO A 56 -5.48 20.67 22.83
CA PRO A 56 -4.62 19.52 22.56
C PRO A 56 -5.37 18.26 22.07
N ILE A 57 -6.67 18.16 22.33
CA ILE A 57 -7.51 17.01 21.97
C ILE A 57 -8.55 17.49 20.97
N HIS A 58 -8.58 16.84 19.81
CA HIS A 58 -9.57 17.11 18.77
C HIS A 58 -10.52 15.92 18.58
N PRO A 59 -11.78 16.17 18.21
CA PRO A 59 -12.65 15.11 17.75
C PRO A 59 -12.07 14.46 16.49
N ILE A 60 -12.39 13.18 16.28
CA ILE A 60 -12.07 12.49 15.03
C ILE A 60 -12.76 13.25 13.88
N PRO A 61 -12.01 13.69 12.86
CA PRO A 61 -12.60 14.45 11.77
C PRO A 61 -13.62 13.63 10.98
N HIS A 62 -14.62 14.31 10.43
CA HIS A 62 -15.64 13.66 9.61
C HIS A 62 -15.07 13.21 8.26
N LEU A 63 -15.53 12.06 7.78
CA LEU A 63 -15.23 11.60 6.43
C LEU A 63 -15.85 12.53 5.37
N LYS A 64 -15.09 12.83 4.34
CA LYS A 64 -15.56 13.48 3.11
C LYS A 64 -16.46 12.51 2.35
N LYS A 65 -17.30 13.07 1.46
CA LYS A 65 -17.93 12.27 0.41
C LYS A 65 -16.83 11.73 -0.50
N LEU A 66 -16.70 10.41 -0.56
CA LEU A 66 -15.68 9.76 -1.38
C LEU A 66 -15.97 9.98 -2.86
N SER A 67 -14.94 10.33 -3.63
CA SER A 67 -15.03 10.32 -5.10
C SER A 67 -15.18 8.87 -5.60
N PRO A 68 -15.72 8.63 -6.80
CA PRO A 68 -15.82 7.28 -7.34
C PRO A 68 -14.48 6.54 -7.39
N ALA A 69 -13.39 7.24 -7.71
CA ALA A 69 -12.04 6.69 -7.73
C ALA A 69 -11.53 6.34 -6.31
N LEU A 70 -11.86 7.15 -5.31
CA LEU A 70 -11.50 6.88 -3.93
C LEU A 70 -12.29 5.70 -3.36
N GLN A 71 -13.60 5.63 -3.62
CA GLN A 71 -14.44 4.49 -3.25
C GLN A 71 -13.89 3.18 -3.81
N GLN A 72 -13.50 3.20 -5.09
CA GLN A 72 -12.87 2.08 -5.77
C GLN A 72 -11.58 1.60 -5.08
N ARG A 73 -10.78 2.52 -4.53
CA ARG A 73 -9.58 2.21 -3.75
C ARG A 73 -9.92 1.61 -2.39
N VAL A 74 -10.91 2.17 -1.69
CA VAL A 74 -11.44 1.60 -0.43
C VAL A 74 -11.92 0.17 -0.65
N ASP A 75 -12.67 -0.07 -1.73
CA ASP A 75 -13.21 -1.40 -2.03
C ASP A 75 -12.11 -2.41 -2.38
N LEU A 76 -11.03 -1.95 -3.04
CA LEU A 76 -9.84 -2.76 -3.25
C LEU A 76 -9.14 -3.07 -1.92
N GLY A 77 -8.93 -2.06 -1.08
CA GLY A 77 -8.35 -2.22 0.26
C GLY A 77 -9.09 -3.23 1.11
N ARG A 78 -10.42 -3.11 1.19
CA ARG A 78 -11.29 -4.05 1.90
C ARG A 78 -11.16 -5.48 1.39
N LYS A 79 -11.04 -5.67 0.08
CA LYS A 79 -10.84 -7.02 -0.50
C LYS A 79 -9.48 -7.56 -0.09
N LEU A 80 -8.42 -6.77 -0.21
CA LEU A 80 -7.06 -7.16 0.16
C LEU A 80 -6.93 -7.49 1.65
N PHE A 81 -7.54 -6.68 2.52
CA PHE A 81 -7.56 -6.88 3.97
C PHE A 81 -8.11 -8.26 4.38
N ASN A 82 -9.03 -8.79 3.58
CA ASN A 82 -9.69 -10.07 3.81
C ASN A 82 -9.17 -11.21 2.91
N ASP A 83 -8.15 -10.98 2.08
CA ASP A 83 -7.67 -11.97 1.11
C ASP A 83 -6.52 -12.81 1.70
N PRO A 84 -6.76 -14.08 2.06
CA PRO A 84 -5.74 -14.88 2.72
C PRO A 84 -4.62 -15.30 1.75
N ARG A 85 -4.82 -15.15 0.43
CA ARG A 85 -3.80 -15.43 -0.59
C ARG A 85 -2.60 -14.48 -0.50
N LEU A 86 -2.72 -13.38 0.23
CA LEU A 86 -1.58 -12.51 0.54
C LEU A 86 -0.54 -13.22 1.43
N SER A 87 -0.95 -14.22 2.20
CA SER A 87 -0.03 -15.06 2.97
C SER A 87 0.57 -16.19 2.12
N GLY A 88 1.77 -16.63 2.50
CA GLY A 88 2.44 -17.77 1.87
C GLY A 88 1.67 -19.09 2.01
N SER A 89 0.81 -19.24 3.03
CA SER A 89 -0.05 -20.42 3.20
C SER A 89 -1.37 -20.33 2.44
N GLY A 90 -1.80 -19.12 2.08
CA GLY A 90 -3.15 -18.89 1.54
C GLY A 90 -4.26 -18.95 2.59
N GLU A 91 -3.92 -18.94 3.89
CA GLU A 91 -4.87 -19.12 5.00
C GLU A 91 -4.97 -17.90 5.94
N ILE A 92 -3.99 -17.00 5.94
CA ILE A 92 -3.94 -15.82 6.81
C ILE A 92 -4.17 -14.54 6.01
N SER A 93 -5.07 -13.69 6.50
CA SER A 93 -5.32 -12.32 6.02
C SER A 93 -5.06 -11.31 7.14
N CYS A 94 -5.18 -10.02 6.84
CA CYS A 94 -5.14 -8.97 7.87
C CYS A 94 -6.28 -9.16 8.89
N SER A 95 -7.48 -9.53 8.40
CA SER A 95 -8.65 -9.77 9.25
C SER A 95 -8.54 -10.97 10.19
N THR A 96 -7.60 -11.91 9.96
CA THR A 96 -7.30 -13.01 10.90
C THR A 96 -6.87 -12.49 12.27
N CYS A 97 -6.07 -11.42 12.30
CA CYS A 97 -5.55 -10.81 13.54
C CYS A 97 -6.18 -9.46 13.86
N HIS A 98 -6.89 -8.83 12.92
CA HIS A 98 -7.55 -7.53 13.09
C HIS A 98 -9.03 -7.63 12.76
N ASN A 99 -9.76 -8.40 13.56
CA ASN A 99 -11.16 -8.70 13.28
C ASN A 99 -12.08 -7.51 13.63
N LEU A 100 -12.64 -6.88 12.59
CA LEU A 100 -13.52 -5.71 12.71
C LEU A 100 -14.77 -5.96 13.56
N ALA A 101 -15.27 -7.18 13.63
CA ALA A 101 -16.47 -7.51 14.40
C ALA A 101 -16.24 -7.53 15.92
N ILE A 102 -14.98 -7.60 16.36
CA ILE A 102 -14.60 -7.75 17.78
C ILE A 102 -13.56 -6.72 18.21
N GLY A 103 -13.60 -5.52 17.63
CA GLY A 103 -12.74 -4.41 18.06
C GLY A 103 -11.48 -4.19 17.21
N GLY A 104 -11.34 -4.85 16.07
CA GLY A 104 -10.24 -4.61 15.13
C GLY A 104 -8.88 -5.13 15.60
N HIS A 105 -8.85 -6.00 16.61
CA HIS A 105 -7.66 -6.60 17.18
C HIS A 105 -7.84 -8.12 17.34
N ASP A 106 -6.79 -8.80 17.80
CA ASP A 106 -6.85 -10.20 18.15
C ASP A 106 -7.25 -10.32 19.63
N PRO A 107 -8.34 -11.00 19.99
CA PRO A 107 -8.78 -11.16 21.36
C PRO A 107 -7.83 -12.04 22.20
N ARG A 108 -6.88 -12.74 21.57
CA ARG A 108 -5.85 -13.54 22.26
C ARG A 108 -4.78 -12.65 22.88
N GLY A 109 -4.08 -13.16 23.88
CA GLY A 109 -2.94 -12.45 24.50
C GLY A 109 -1.84 -12.09 23.50
N THR A 110 -1.53 -12.96 22.54
CA THR A 110 -0.74 -12.66 21.35
C THR A 110 -1.33 -13.34 20.12
N SER A 111 -1.09 -12.78 18.95
CA SER A 111 -1.62 -13.34 17.71
C SER A 111 -0.93 -14.64 17.32
N LEU A 112 -1.63 -15.49 16.58
CA LEU A 112 -1.06 -16.70 15.99
C LEU A 112 -0.53 -16.39 14.59
N GLY A 113 0.71 -16.79 14.34
CA GLY A 113 1.37 -16.62 13.05
C GLY A 113 1.00 -17.70 12.03
N ILE A 114 1.68 -17.70 10.88
CA ILE A 114 1.49 -18.68 9.79
C ILE A 114 1.66 -20.14 10.23
N THR A 115 2.49 -20.40 11.24
CA THR A 115 2.70 -21.74 11.80
C THR A 115 1.77 -22.07 12.98
N GLN A 116 0.74 -21.25 13.21
CA GLN A 116 -0.16 -21.33 14.38
C GLN A 116 0.56 -21.23 15.73
N THR A 117 1.78 -20.70 15.73
CA THR A 117 2.57 -20.46 16.94
C THR A 117 2.30 -19.03 17.45
N PRO A 118 2.19 -18.82 18.77
CA PRO A 118 2.06 -17.48 19.33
C PRO A 118 3.21 -16.56 18.91
N LEU A 119 2.85 -15.38 18.42
CA LEU A 119 3.79 -14.31 18.09
C LEU A 119 4.23 -13.56 19.36
N ARG A 120 5.23 -12.69 19.19
CA ARG A 120 5.83 -11.93 20.30
C ARG A 120 4.94 -10.85 20.90
N ARG A 121 3.92 -10.38 20.19
CA ARG A 121 3.07 -9.24 20.59
C ARG A 121 1.62 -9.50 20.19
N ASN A 122 0.71 -8.84 20.90
CA ASN A 122 -0.70 -8.74 20.48
C ASN A 122 -0.82 -7.82 19.25
N SER A 123 -1.79 -8.09 18.38
CA SER A 123 -2.14 -7.17 17.31
C SER A 123 -2.93 -5.97 17.89
N PRO A 124 -2.46 -4.72 17.72
CA PRO A 124 -3.23 -3.57 18.18
C PRO A 124 -4.54 -3.43 17.39
N THR A 125 -5.52 -2.70 17.93
CA THR A 125 -6.72 -2.37 17.16
C THR A 125 -6.37 -1.51 15.94
N ILE A 126 -7.04 -1.77 14.82
CA ILE A 126 -6.95 -0.91 13.62
C ILE A 126 -7.97 0.23 13.63
N PHE A 127 -8.91 0.25 14.58
CA PHE A 127 -9.83 1.36 14.70
C PHE A 127 -9.07 2.63 15.07
N ASN A 128 -9.26 3.67 14.25
CA ASN A 128 -8.62 4.97 14.39
C ASN A 128 -7.09 4.95 14.28
N ALA A 129 -6.48 3.84 13.84
CA ALA A 129 -5.02 3.71 13.76
C ALA A 129 -4.36 4.73 12.82
N THR A 130 -5.13 5.28 11.86
CA THR A 130 -4.66 6.35 10.96
C THR A 130 -4.25 7.62 11.71
N PHE A 131 -4.84 7.87 12.89
CA PHE A 131 -4.53 9.04 13.72
C PHE A 131 -3.37 8.82 14.69
N ASN A 132 -2.76 7.62 14.73
CA ASN A 132 -1.58 7.38 15.53
C ASN A 132 -0.38 8.12 14.94
N ALA A 133 0.43 8.77 15.78
CA ALA A 133 1.66 9.43 15.34
C ALA A 133 2.69 8.45 14.73
N MET A 134 2.68 7.20 15.20
CA MET A 134 3.49 6.10 14.68
C MET A 134 2.71 4.79 14.82
N GLN A 135 3.08 3.80 14.01
CA GLN A 135 2.44 2.49 13.99
C GLN A 135 3.32 1.40 14.63
N PHE A 136 2.70 0.26 14.95
CA PHE A 136 3.22 -0.79 15.83
C PHE A 136 3.47 -0.35 17.28
N TRP A 137 3.49 -1.32 18.19
CA TRP A 137 3.77 -1.12 19.62
C TRP A 137 5.11 -0.44 19.92
N ASP A 138 6.10 -0.55 19.04
CA ASP A 138 7.42 0.05 19.20
C ASP A 138 7.63 1.28 18.29
N GLY A 139 6.58 1.74 17.61
CA GLY A 139 6.63 2.96 16.78
C GLY A 139 7.57 2.86 15.57
N ARG A 140 8.02 1.66 15.18
CA ARG A 140 9.09 1.51 14.17
C ARG A 140 8.69 1.89 12.75
N THR A 141 7.40 2.12 12.49
CA THR A 141 6.88 2.54 11.19
C THR A 141 6.09 3.82 11.38
N LYS A 142 6.26 4.78 10.48
CA LYS A 142 5.71 6.13 10.69
C LYS A 142 4.25 6.28 10.29
N ASP A 143 3.74 5.43 9.42
CA ASP A 143 2.38 5.50 8.88
C ASP A 143 1.83 4.10 8.55
N LEU A 144 0.52 4.02 8.32
CA LEU A 144 -0.17 2.76 7.98
C LEU A 144 0.31 2.21 6.62
N PHE A 145 0.69 3.09 5.70
CA PHE A 145 1.26 2.71 4.41
C PHE A 145 2.51 1.87 4.62
N GLU A 146 3.45 2.32 5.44
CA GLU A 146 4.66 1.58 5.75
C GLU A 146 4.31 0.32 6.56
N GLN A 147 3.46 0.44 7.58
CA GLN A 147 3.09 -0.68 8.45
C GLN A 147 2.51 -1.88 7.70
N ALA A 148 1.59 -1.65 6.74
CA ALA A 148 0.91 -2.70 6.00
C ALA A 148 1.86 -3.67 5.30
N ALA A 149 3.07 -3.21 4.98
CA ALA A 149 4.09 -4.00 4.32
C ALA A 149 4.67 -5.12 5.20
N HIS A 150 4.80 -4.86 6.50
CA HIS A 150 5.61 -5.70 7.39
C HIS A 150 4.99 -7.08 7.70
N PRO A 151 3.69 -7.23 8.04
CA PRO A 151 3.11 -8.53 8.35
C PRO A 151 3.21 -9.51 7.17
N ILE A 152 3.01 -8.99 5.97
CA ILE A 152 3.07 -9.74 4.72
C ILE A 152 4.49 -10.29 4.48
N LEU A 153 5.51 -9.47 4.73
CA LEU A 153 6.92 -9.85 4.53
C LEU A 153 7.51 -10.62 5.73
N ASN A 154 6.81 -10.70 6.85
CA ASN A 154 7.29 -11.37 8.04
C ASN A 154 7.06 -12.89 7.92
N PRO A 155 8.12 -13.72 8.00
CA PRO A 155 8.01 -15.18 7.86
C PRO A 155 7.20 -15.83 8.98
N GLN A 156 7.08 -15.19 10.14
CA GLN A 156 6.30 -15.70 11.26
C GLN A 156 4.83 -15.25 11.19
N GLU A 157 4.52 -14.11 10.57
CA GLU A 157 3.15 -13.60 10.49
C GLU A 157 2.41 -14.16 9.27
N MET A 158 2.74 -13.69 8.07
CA MET A 158 2.08 -14.12 6.83
C MET A 158 3.01 -14.94 5.92
N GLY A 159 4.22 -15.31 6.36
CA GLY A 159 5.07 -16.25 5.66
C GLY A 159 5.90 -15.68 4.51
N GLY A 160 6.12 -14.36 4.47
CA GLY A 160 7.03 -13.75 3.51
C GLY A 160 8.51 -14.06 3.81
N SER A 161 9.34 -14.25 2.79
CA SER A 161 10.79 -14.43 2.87
C SER A 161 11.52 -13.16 2.41
N GLY A 162 11.58 -12.13 3.26
CA GLY A 162 12.42 -10.95 3.04
C GLY A 162 12.21 -10.26 1.68
N LYS A 163 13.28 -9.74 1.05
CA LYS A 163 13.23 -8.93 -0.19
C LYS A 163 12.55 -9.62 -1.39
N GLN A 164 12.21 -10.90 -1.30
CA GLN A 164 11.54 -11.70 -2.33
C GLN A 164 10.65 -12.77 -1.67
N SER A 165 9.38 -12.50 -1.36
CA SER A 165 8.29 -13.48 -1.57
C SER A 165 6.89 -12.95 -1.20
N LEU A 166 6.55 -11.75 -1.63
CA LEU A 166 5.24 -11.70 -2.24
C LEU A 166 5.45 -12.34 -3.60
N ASN A 167 4.83 -13.50 -3.82
CA ASN A 167 4.75 -14.01 -5.17
C ASN A 167 4.16 -12.86 -5.99
N THR A 168 4.98 -12.22 -6.84
CA THR A 168 4.52 -11.09 -7.67
C THR A 168 3.26 -11.52 -8.42
N SER A 169 3.14 -12.80 -8.75
CA SER A 169 1.92 -13.40 -9.32
C SER A 169 0.68 -13.29 -8.43
N VAL A 170 0.78 -13.36 -7.09
CA VAL A 170 -0.36 -13.12 -6.18
C VAL A 170 -0.72 -11.64 -6.19
N LEU A 171 0.23 -10.72 -5.99
CA LEU A 171 -0.05 -9.29 -6.02
C LEU A 171 -0.61 -8.85 -7.37
N THR A 172 -0.03 -9.35 -8.46
CA THR A 172 -0.47 -9.13 -9.83
C THR A 172 -1.81 -9.79 -10.12
N ALA A 173 -2.07 -11.01 -9.66
CA ALA A 173 -3.37 -11.67 -9.85
C ALA A 173 -4.47 -10.96 -9.06
N THR A 174 -4.18 -10.56 -7.82
CA THR A 174 -5.09 -9.86 -6.94
C THR A 174 -5.37 -8.44 -7.47
N TRP A 175 -4.37 -7.73 -7.96
CA TRP A 175 -4.56 -6.46 -8.67
C TRP A 175 -5.29 -6.63 -10.00
N SER A 176 -4.92 -7.59 -10.84
CA SER A 176 -5.64 -7.85 -12.09
C SER A 176 -7.12 -8.16 -11.83
N ARG A 177 -7.40 -8.89 -10.74
CA ARG A 177 -8.75 -9.27 -10.33
C ARG A 177 -9.55 -8.15 -9.69
N TYR A 178 -8.92 -7.29 -8.88
CA TYR A 178 -9.63 -6.33 -8.04
C TYR A 178 -9.34 -4.87 -8.35
N SER A 179 -8.36 -4.57 -9.22
CA SER A 179 -8.09 -3.21 -9.65
C SER A 179 -9.29 -2.65 -10.41
N PRO A 180 -9.77 -1.46 -10.03
CA PRO A 180 -10.75 -0.73 -10.80
C PRO A 180 -10.22 -0.43 -12.20
N SER A 181 -11.10 -0.26 -13.19
CA SER A 181 -10.72 0.05 -14.57
C SER A 181 -9.86 1.30 -14.70
N THR A 182 -10.03 2.26 -13.79
CA THR A 182 -9.24 3.49 -13.67
C THR A 182 -7.77 3.23 -13.30
N LEU A 183 -7.46 2.08 -12.71
CA LEU A 183 -6.10 1.67 -12.33
C LEU A 183 -5.50 0.62 -13.28
N LYS A 184 -6.24 0.13 -14.29
CA LYS A 184 -5.82 -0.96 -15.19
C LYS A 184 -4.75 -0.59 -16.24
N GLY A 185 -4.14 0.59 -16.15
CA GLY A 185 -3.06 1.05 -17.06
C GLY A 185 -1.72 1.34 -16.39
N SER A 186 -1.63 1.28 -15.05
CA SER A 186 -0.33 1.41 -14.36
C SER A 186 0.51 0.16 -14.59
N ARG A 187 1.86 0.28 -14.58
CA ARG A 187 2.77 -0.88 -14.56
C ARG A 187 2.32 -1.90 -13.50
N GLN A 188 2.73 -3.17 -13.67
CA GLN A 188 2.53 -4.24 -12.69
C GLN A 188 2.67 -3.69 -11.26
N PRO A 189 1.66 -3.89 -10.39
CA PRO A 189 1.66 -3.27 -9.07
C PRO A 189 2.87 -3.75 -8.29
N THR A 190 3.71 -2.80 -7.87
CA THR A 190 4.73 -3.12 -6.88
C THR A 190 4.07 -3.21 -5.50
N PHE A 191 4.73 -3.86 -4.55
CA PHE A 191 4.22 -3.93 -3.19
C PHE A 191 4.00 -2.53 -2.57
N LYS A 192 4.86 -1.57 -2.91
CA LYS A 192 4.71 -0.15 -2.56
C LYS A 192 3.40 0.47 -3.10
N MET A 193 2.86 -0.04 -4.21
CA MET A 193 1.59 0.43 -4.78
C MET A 193 0.36 -0.18 -4.09
N LEU A 194 0.51 -1.29 -3.36
CA LEU A 194 -0.59 -2.01 -2.69
C LEU A 194 -0.69 -1.72 -1.18
N SER A 195 0.45 -1.50 -0.52
CA SER A 195 0.54 -1.00 0.86
C SER A 195 -0.49 0.10 1.21
N PRO A 196 -0.70 1.09 0.35
CA PRO A 196 -1.67 2.13 0.66
C PRO A 196 -3.14 1.71 0.54
N CYS A 197 -3.46 0.71 -0.29
CA CYS A 197 -4.81 0.17 -0.33
C CYS A 197 -5.08 -0.66 0.93
N LEU A 198 -4.04 -1.31 1.47
CA LEU A 198 -4.10 -2.09 2.71
C LEU A 198 -4.24 -1.22 3.97
N SER A 199 -3.86 0.06 3.90
CA SER A 199 -4.01 1.01 5.02
C SER A 199 -5.42 1.61 5.16
N VAL A 200 -6.34 1.31 4.23
CA VAL A 200 -7.71 1.82 4.26
C VAL A 200 -8.68 0.66 4.54
N PRO A 201 -9.25 0.55 5.76
CA PRO A 201 -10.19 -0.51 6.12
C PRO A 201 -11.56 -0.43 5.40
#